data_AF-A0A9X1VEM1-F1
#
_entry.id   AF-A0A9X1VEM1-F1
#
_cell.length_a   1.000
_cell.length_b   1.000
_cell.length_c   1.000
_cell.angle_alpha   90.00
_cell.angle_beta   90.00
_cell.angle_gamma   90.00
#
_symmetry.space_group_name_H-M   'P 1'
#
loop_
_entity.id
_entity.type
_entity.pdbx_description
1 polymer ?
#
loop_
_entity_poly.entity_id
_entity_poly.type
_entity_poly.pdbx_seq_one_letter_code
_entity_poly.pdbx_strand_id
1 'polypeptide(L)'
;MAQPKYAARFENFFLNLRLNRDQFADMAAFTLQALEQGGPAFQAVAAALATSLGGYRTTHVGQLSGAARGAVVTLAQALADFKAYVKKVERKFVIPNYEEKSADFVAIFPNGRGGLAKANQTKVEDAFEAFLNALDDRPTVFPSPLRKEGRETILPNLADALKRADTQATTTDTQRIDLHDGREATCRALFRAYATLLLEYADQPQRAAAFFDLSKADTGGGKKKGQLPGIAPKS
;
A
#
# COMPACT_ATOMS: atom_id res chain seq x y z
N MET A 1 -2.46 -29.50 26.73
CA MET A 1 -2.91 -30.76 26.09
C MET A 1 -2.44 -30.74 24.64
N ALA A 2 -1.85 -31.83 24.15
CA ALA A 2 -1.44 -31.92 22.75
C ALA A 2 -2.70 -31.96 21.86
N GLN A 3 -2.81 -31.04 20.91
CA GLN A 3 -3.92 -31.03 19.96
C GLN A 3 -3.88 -32.31 19.10
N PRO A 4 -5.01 -32.98 18.85
CA PRO A 4 -5.06 -34.14 17.96
C PRO A 4 -4.53 -33.76 16.57
N LYS A 5 -3.80 -34.68 15.92
CA LYS A 5 -3.10 -34.47 14.63
C LYS A 5 -3.93 -33.81 13.53
N TYR A 6 -5.26 -33.93 13.58
CA TYR A 6 -6.18 -33.37 12.59
C TYR A 6 -6.98 -32.16 13.06
N ALA A 7 -6.88 -31.78 14.34
CA ALA A 7 -7.65 -30.65 14.89
C ALA A 7 -7.37 -29.33 14.17
N ALA A 8 -6.10 -29.08 13.81
CA ALA A 8 -5.67 -27.90 13.07
C ALA A 8 -6.35 -27.75 11.69
N ARG A 9 -6.90 -28.83 11.11
CA ARG A 9 -7.64 -28.77 9.83
C ARG A 9 -9.04 -28.17 9.96
N PHE A 10 -9.57 -28.12 11.18
CA PHE A 10 -10.88 -27.56 11.49
C PHE A 10 -10.79 -26.14 12.06
N GLU A 11 -9.58 -25.60 12.19
CA GLU A 11 -9.38 -24.22 12.61
C GLU A 11 -9.73 -23.26 11.47
N ASN A 12 -10.26 -22.10 11.86
CA ASN A 12 -10.47 -21.02 10.91
C ASN A 12 -9.13 -20.41 10.51
N PHE A 13 -8.53 -20.95 9.45
CA PHE A 13 -7.22 -20.52 8.96
C PHE A 13 -7.22 -19.05 8.50
N PHE A 14 -8.37 -18.44 8.18
CA PHE A 14 -8.46 -17.00 7.87
C PHE A 14 -8.06 -16.12 9.05
N LEU A 15 -8.24 -16.57 10.29
CA LEU A 15 -7.79 -15.84 11.48
C LEU A 15 -6.26 -15.75 11.58
N ASN A 16 -5.56 -16.72 10.97
CA ASN A 16 -4.10 -16.83 11.03
C ASN A 16 -3.40 -16.29 9.76
N LEU A 17 -4.15 -15.79 8.77
CA LEU A 17 -3.58 -15.23 7.55
C LEU A 17 -2.84 -13.91 7.83
N ARG A 18 -1.55 -13.90 7.48
CA ARG A 18 -0.68 -12.72 7.52
C ARG A 18 -0.85 -11.88 6.27
N LEU A 19 -2.01 -11.22 6.18
CA LEU A 19 -2.31 -10.24 5.15
C LEU A 19 -2.40 -8.86 5.77
N ASN A 20 -1.81 -7.86 5.10
CA ASN A 20 -2.07 -6.47 5.47
C ASN A 20 -3.56 -6.13 5.25
N ARG A 21 -4.00 -4.96 5.73
CA ARG A 21 -5.43 -4.61 5.75
C ARG A 21 -6.04 -4.55 4.35
N ASP A 22 -5.35 -3.93 3.39
CA ASP A 22 -5.81 -3.82 1.99
C ASP A 22 -5.85 -5.20 1.32
N GLN A 23 -4.79 -6.00 1.46
CA GLN A 23 -4.73 -7.36 0.92
C GLN A 23 -5.85 -8.25 1.48
N PHE A 24 -6.18 -8.08 2.75
CA PHE A 24 -7.29 -8.81 3.38
C PHE A 24 -8.64 -8.35 2.82
N ALA A 25 -8.85 -7.03 2.67
CA ALA A 25 -10.06 -6.48 2.05
C ALA A 25 -10.22 -6.93 0.59
N ASP A 26 -9.13 -6.93 -0.19
CA ASP A 26 -9.13 -7.33 -1.59
C ASP A 26 -9.43 -8.82 -1.75
N MET A 27 -8.82 -9.69 -0.94
CA MET A 27 -9.13 -11.12 -0.92
C MET A 27 -10.60 -11.38 -0.57
N ALA A 28 -11.14 -10.67 0.44
CA ALA A 28 -12.54 -10.80 0.82
C ALA A 28 -13.49 -10.29 -0.27
N ALA A 29 -13.15 -9.19 -0.95
CA ALA A 29 -13.92 -8.65 -2.05
C ALA A 29 -13.91 -9.57 -3.28
N PHE A 30 -12.76 -10.14 -3.61
CA PHE A 30 -12.63 -11.16 -4.65
C PHE A 30 -13.54 -12.36 -4.35
N THR A 31 -13.50 -12.84 -3.11
CA THR A 31 -14.34 -13.96 -2.68
C THR A 31 -15.82 -13.63 -2.82
N LEU A 32 -16.23 -12.44 -2.39
CA LEU A 32 -17.61 -11.98 -2.55
C LEU A 32 -18.04 -11.97 -4.01
N GLN A 33 -17.24 -11.38 -4.91
CA GLN A 33 -17.52 -11.35 -6.34
C GLN A 33 -17.64 -12.76 -6.93
N ALA A 34 -16.76 -13.68 -6.55
CA ALA A 34 -16.82 -15.07 -7.01
C ALA A 34 -18.09 -15.79 -6.52
N LEU A 35 -18.52 -15.57 -5.27
CA LEU A 35 -19.76 -16.13 -4.73
C LEU A 35 -21.00 -15.57 -5.44
N GLU A 36 -21.03 -14.26 -5.72
CA GLU A 36 -22.13 -13.61 -6.46
C GLU A 36 -22.27 -14.16 -7.89
N GLN A 37 -21.15 -14.52 -8.52
CA GLN A 37 -21.14 -15.15 -9.85
C GLN A 37 -21.42 -16.66 -9.81
N GLY A 38 -21.28 -17.30 -8.66
CA GLY A 38 -21.42 -18.75 -8.50
C GLY A 38 -22.87 -19.26 -8.46
N GLY A 39 -23.87 -18.36 -8.44
CA GLY A 39 -25.29 -18.71 -8.54
C GLY A 39 -26.05 -18.70 -7.20
N PRO A 40 -27.33 -19.13 -7.20
CA PRO A 40 -28.26 -18.92 -6.09
C PRO A 40 -27.86 -19.65 -4.80
N ALA A 41 -27.14 -20.78 -4.90
CA ALA A 41 -26.69 -21.57 -3.75
C ALA A 41 -25.77 -20.78 -2.81
N PHE A 42 -25.11 -19.72 -3.30
CA PHE A 42 -24.16 -18.93 -2.53
C PHE A 42 -24.71 -17.58 -2.04
N GLN A 43 -25.95 -17.22 -2.36
CA GLN A 43 -26.50 -15.89 -2.04
C GLN A 43 -26.48 -15.57 -0.55
N ALA A 44 -26.84 -16.54 0.31
CA ALA A 44 -26.88 -16.32 1.75
C ALA A 44 -25.47 -16.07 2.34
N VAL A 45 -24.46 -16.80 1.85
CA VAL A 45 -23.06 -16.61 2.30
C VAL A 45 -22.43 -15.36 1.69
N ALA A 46 -22.79 -15.00 0.45
CA ALA A 46 -22.40 -13.75 -0.18
C ALA A 46 -22.94 -12.54 0.59
N ALA A 47 -24.22 -12.53 0.96
CA ALA A 47 -24.83 -11.45 1.74
C ALA A 47 -24.18 -11.27 3.13
N ALA A 48 -23.87 -12.38 3.81
CA ALA A 48 -23.18 -12.35 5.09
C ALA A 48 -21.73 -11.82 4.96
N LEU A 49 -21.03 -12.20 3.88
CA LEU A 49 -19.70 -11.69 3.59
C LEU A 49 -19.73 -10.20 3.22
N ALA A 50 -20.67 -9.77 2.39
CA ALA A 50 -20.86 -8.37 2.03
C ALA A 50 -21.11 -7.48 3.26
N THR A 51 -21.94 -7.95 4.19
CA THR A 51 -22.23 -7.23 5.44
C THR A 51 -20.98 -7.10 6.32
N SER A 52 -20.25 -8.19 6.54
CA SER A 52 -19.04 -8.17 7.37
C SER A 52 -17.89 -7.37 6.74
N LEU A 53 -17.70 -7.49 5.42
CA LEU A 53 -16.72 -6.70 4.66
C LEU A 53 -17.09 -5.21 4.65
N GLY A 54 -18.38 -4.87 4.54
CA GLY A 54 -18.86 -3.49 4.67
C GLY A 54 -18.53 -2.89 6.03
N GLY A 55 -18.77 -3.64 7.11
CA GLY A 55 -18.36 -3.27 8.47
C GLY A 55 -16.86 -3.07 8.60
N TYR A 56 -16.06 -4.04 8.12
CA TYR A 56 -14.60 -3.95 8.10
C TYR A 56 -14.10 -2.71 7.35
N ARG A 57 -14.65 -2.44 6.16
CA ARG A 57 -14.30 -1.25 5.37
C ARG A 57 -14.65 0.05 6.08
N THR A 58 -15.83 0.11 6.70
CA THR A 58 -16.33 1.29 7.43
C THR A 58 -15.45 1.62 8.62
N THR A 59 -15.05 0.61 9.40
CA THR A 59 -14.14 0.76 10.55
C THR A 59 -12.75 1.28 10.15
N HIS A 60 -12.35 1.09 8.89
CA HIS A 60 -11.05 1.49 8.40
C HIS A 60 -11.12 2.53 7.27
N VAL A 61 -12.22 3.29 7.19
CA VAL A 61 -12.34 4.44 6.28
C VAL A 61 -11.21 5.44 6.59
N GLY A 62 -10.45 5.81 5.56
CA GLY A 62 -9.25 6.65 5.69
C GLY A 62 -7.94 5.87 5.87
N GLN A 63 -7.98 4.58 6.17
CA GLN A 63 -6.81 3.69 6.26
C GLN A 63 -6.79 2.58 5.19
N LEU A 64 -7.95 2.23 4.61
CA LEU A 64 -8.10 1.27 3.49
C LEU A 64 -8.24 1.94 2.12
N SER A 65 -7.64 3.12 1.90
CA SER A 65 -7.83 3.87 0.66
C SER A 65 -6.97 3.35 -0.51
N GLY A 66 -7.19 2.10 -0.91
CA GLY A 66 -6.87 1.63 -2.26
C GLY A 66 -7.80 2.22 -3.35
N ALA A 67 -8.94 2.81 -2.96
CA ALA A 67 -9.99 3.27 -3.87
C ALA A 67 -9.86 4.74 -4.35
N ALA A 68 -8.83 5.48 -3.93
CA ALA A 68 -8.52 6.80 -4.46
C ALA A 68 -7.23 6.77 -5.29
N ARG A 69 -7.17 5.94 -6.33
CA ARG A 69 -6.17 6.11 -7.41
C ARG A 69 -6.55 7.28 -8.32
N GLY A 70 -6.73 8.47 -7.74
CA GLY A 70 -6.29 9.68 -8.43
C GLY A 70 -4.77 9.70 -8.26
N ALA A 71 -4.04 9.28 -9.29
CA ALA A 71 -2.57 9.22 -9.39
C ALA A 71 -1.82 9.55 -8.07
N VAL A 72 -1.85 8.65 -7.09
CA VAL A 72 -1.19 8.89 -5.80
C VAL A 72 0.30 8.83 -6.07
N VAL A 73 0.94 9.99 -6.04
CA VAL A 73 2.39 10.12 -6.18
C VAL A 73 3.04 9.32 -5.06
N THR A 74 3.75 8.25 -5.44
CA THR A 74 4.50 7.41 -4.49
C THR A 74 5.63 8.24 -3.88
N LEU A 75 6.13 7.87 -2.71
CA LEU A 75 7.28 8.57 -2.11
C LEU A 75 8.50 8.59 -3.05
N ALA A 76 8.75 7.51 -3.78
CA ALA A 76 9.80 7.47 -4.79
C ALA A 76 9.54 8.47 -5.92
N GLN A 77 8.30 8.59 -6.39
CA GLN A 77 7.90 9.54 -7.42
C GLN A 77 7.98 10.99 -6.89
N ALA A 78 7.49 11.26 -5.68
CA ALA A 78 7.53 12.59 -5.07
C ALA A 78 8.98 13.07 -4.85
N LEU A 79 9.86 12.17 -4.39
CA LEU A 79 11.29 12.46 -4.26
C LEU A 79 11.97 12.66 -5.63
N ALA A 80 11.54 11.94 -6.67
CA ALA A 80 12.03 12.13 -8.03
C ALA A 80 11.59 13.48 -8.61
N ASP A 81 10.32 13.85 -8.44
CA ASP A 81 9.73 15.11 -8.92
C ASP A 81 10.34 16.31 -8.19
N PHE A 82 10.52 16.21 -6.88
CA PHE A 82 11.28 17.16 -6.07
C PHE A 82 12.70 17.37 -6.61
N LYS A 83 13.46 16.29 -6.81
CA LYS A 83 14.84 16.37 -7.34
C LYS A 83 14.87 16.96 -8.75
N ALA A 84 13.90 16.60 -9.59
CA ALA A 84 13.78 17.12 -10.94
C ALA A 84 13.48 18.63 -10.94
N TYR A 85 12.58 19.08 -10.07
CA TYR A 85 12.26 20.48 -9.87
C TYR A 85 13.48 21.28 -9.40
N VAL A 86 14.16 20.85 -8.34
CA VAL A 86 15.37 21.53 -7.83
C VAL A 86 16.44 21.61 -8.93
N LYS A 87 16.68 20.53 -9.67
CA LYS A 87 17.66 20.51 -10.77
C LYS A 87 17.26 21.41 -11.94
N LYS A 88 15.97 21.53 -12.24
CA LYS A 88 15.43 22.46 -13.24
C LYS A 88 15.69 23.91 -12.82
N VAL A 89 15.36 24.25 -11.57
CA VAL A 89 15.60 25.60 -11.01
C VAL A 89 17.08 25.93 -11.02
N GLU A 90 17.91 25.01 -10.52
CA GLU A 90 19.36 25.16 -10.46
C GLU A 90 19.96 25.46 -11.84
N ARG A 91 19.67 24.61 -12.83
CA ARG A 91 20.25 24.73 -14.17
C ARG A 91 19.77 25.95 -14.94
N LYS A 92 18.48 26.28 -14.85
CA LYS A 92 17.87 27.33 -15.68
C LYS A 92 17.93 28.72 -15.05
N PHE A 93 18.00 28.82 -13.72
CA PHE A 93 17.84 30.08 -13.01
C PHE A 93 18.97 30.36 -12.02
N VAL A 94 19.55 29.36 -11.36
CA VAL A 94 20.62 29.61 -10.38
C VAL A 94 21.98 29.75 -11.05
N ILE A 95 22.43 28.73 -11.79
CA ILE A 95 23.76 28.72 -12.44
C ILE A 95 23.97 29.94 -13.37
N PRO A 96 22.98 30.38 -14.17
CA PRO A 96 23.19 31.54 -15.04
C PRO A 96 23.26 32.88 -14.32
N ASN A 97 22.74 32.99 -13.08
CA ASN A 97 22.57 34.28 -12.39
C ASN A 97 23.43 34.42 -11.13
N TYR A 98 23.99 33.33 -10.61
CA TYR A 98 24.76 33.33 -9.37
C TYR A 98 26.05 32.52 -9.51
N GLU A 99 27.16 33.11 -9.09
CA GLU A 99 28.44 32.39 -8.99
C GLU A 99 28.39 31.35 -7.88
N GLU A 100 29.06 30.22 -8.13
CA GLU A 100 29.20 29.14 -7.16
C GLU A 100 29.93 29.66 -5.90
N LYS A 101 29.32 29.49 -4.72
CA LYS A 101 29.76 30.02 -3.41
C LYS A 101 29.51 31.51 -3.14
N SER A 102 28.82 32.23 -4.02
CA SER A 102 28.30 33.56 -3.68
C SER A 102 27.34 33.50 -2.48
N ALA A 103 27.20 34.61 -1.75
CA ALA A 103 26.30 34.68 -0.59
C ALA A 103 24.85 34.29 -0.96
N ASP A 104 24.39 34.71 -2.14
CA ASP A 104 23.09 34.32 -2.68
C ASP A 104 23.00 32.83 -3.03
N PHE A 105 24.05 32.27 -3.62
CA PHE A 105 24.10 30.83 -3.88
C PHE A 105 24.03 30.01 -2.58
N VAL A 106 24.72 30.44 -1.53
CA VAL A 106 24.69 29.80 -0.21
C VAL A 106 23.33 29.99 0.47
N ALA A 107 22.68 31.14 0.29
CA ALA A 107 21.34 31.36 0.81
C ALA A 107 20.29 30.44 0.15
N ILE A 108 20.45 30.14 -1.15
CA ILE A 108 19.57 29.22 -1.88
C ILE A 108 19.92 27.75 -1.55
N PHE A 109 21.22 27.42 -1.39
CA PHE A 109 21.70 26.08 -1.11
C PHE A 109 22.64 26.05 0.11
N PRO A 110 22.11 26.17 1.35
CA PRO A 110 22.93 26.31 2.56
C PRO A 110 23.82 25.10 2.85
N ASN A 111 23.38 23.90 2.46
CA ASN A 111 24.15 22.66 2.58
C ASN A 111 24.76 22.21 1.23
N GLY A 112 24.91 23.14 0.28
CA GLY A 112 25.32 22.87 -1.09
C GLY A 112 24.27 22.09 -1.91
N ARG A 113 24.55 21.93 -3.20
CA ARG A 113 23.66 21.30 -4.21
C ARG A 113 23.20 19.89 -3.80
N GLY A 114 24.08 19.16 -3.12
CA GLY A 114 23.82 17.80 -2.65
C GLY A 114 23.05 17.72 -1.33
N GLY A 115 22.97 18.81 -0.55
CA GLY A 115 22.37 18.83 0.77
C GLY A 115 20.86 18.61 0.76
N LEU A 116 20.15 19.20 -0.22
CA LEU A 116 18.71 19.00 -0.43
C LEU A 116 18.38 17.57 -0.91
N ALA A 117 19.23 16.97 -1.74
CA ALA A 117 18.99 15.63 -2.28
C ALA A 117 19.42 14.48 -1.36
N LYS A 118 20.27 14.77 -0.37
CA LYS A 118 20.79 13.83 0.64
C LYS A 118 20.22 14.05 2.04
N ALA A 119 19.32 15.02 2.22
CA ALA A 119 18.62 15.23 3.47
C ALA A 119 17.86 13.96 3.87
N ASN A 120 17.90 13.61 5.16
CA ASN A 120 17.08 12.52 5.70
C ASN A 120 15.59 12.84 5.48
N GLN A 121 14.72 11.83 5.40
CA GLN A 121 13.28 12.00 5.17
C GLN A 121 12.62 13.02 6.11
N THR A 122 13.06 13.06 7.37
CA THR A 122 12.57 14.01 8.38
C THR A 122 13.04 15.45 8.20
N LYS A 123 13.98 15.73 7.29
CA LYS A 123 14.56 17.05 7.05
C LYS A 123 14.42 17.54 5.61
N VAL A 124 13.95 16.68 4.71
CA VAL A 124 13.86 17.01 3.29
C VAL A 124 12.73 18.00 3.01
N GLU A 125 11.65 17.96 3.81
CA GLU A 125 10.53 18.91 3.75
C GLU A 125 10.99 20.31 4.19
N ASP A 126 11.52 20.45 5.42
CA ASP A 126 12.07 21.71 5.93
C ASP A 126 13.14 22.31 4.99
N ALA A 127 14.02 21.47 4.45
CA ALA A 127 15.04 21.90 3.51
C ALA A 127 14.43 22.41 2.20
N PHE A 128 13.34 21.81 1.74
CA PHE A 128 12.65 22.25 0.53
C PHE A 128 11.84 23.52 0.75
N GLU A 129 11.19 23.69 1.91
CA GLU A 129 10.54 24.93 2.28
C GLU A 129 11.53 26.10 2.34
N ALA A 130 12.68 25.90 2.98
CA ALA A 130 13.74 26.90 3.02
C ALA A 130 14.23 27.28 1.61
N PHE A 131 14.36 26.30 0.72
CA PHE A 131 14.69 26.54 -0.68
C PHE A 131 13.61 27.39 -1.39
N LEU A 132 12.32 27.06 -1.22
CA LEU A 132 11.22 27.82 -1.82
C LEU A 132 11.11 29.24 -1.26
N ASN A 133 11.37 29.44 0.04
CA ASN A 133 11.47 30.76 0.66
C ASN A 133 12.60 31.58 0.02
N ALA A 134 13.77 30.99 -0.20
CA ALA A 134 14.88 31.65 -0.88
C ALA A 134 14.56 32.06 -2.33
N LEU A 135 13.68 31.31 -3.02
CA LEU A 135 13.18 31.69 -4.35
C LEU A 135 12.19 32.87 -4.27
N ASP A 136 11.32 32.88 -3.26
CA ASP A 136 10.34 33.95 -3.05
C ASP A 136 10.96 35.29 -2.67
N ASP A 137 12.07 35.27 -1.94
CA ASP A 137 12.86 36.46 -1.61
C ASP A 137 13.55 37.07 -2.84
N ARG A 138 13.55 36.36 -3.98
CA ARG A 138 14.23 36.73 -5.23
C ARG A 138 13.26 36.70 -6.43
N PRO A 139 12.13 37.42 -6.38
CA PRO A 139 11.07 37.30 -7.37
C PRO A 139 11.44 37.82 -8.77
N THR A 140 12.50 38.63 -8.86
CA THR A 140 13.05 39.15 -10.12
C THR A 140 13.83 38.09 -10.92
N VAL A 141 14.47 37.15 -10.22
CA VAL A 141 15.24 36.06 -10.83
C VAL A 141 14.38 34.79 -10.98
N PHE A 142 13.44 34.56 -10.06
CA PHE A 142 12.55 33.41 -10.08
C PHE A 142 11.11 33.82 -10.41
N PRO A 143 10.64 33.58 -11.65
CA PRO A 143 9.33 34.02 -12.09
C PRO A 143 8.19 33.32 -11.34
N SER A 144 7.05 34.00 -11.20
CA SER A 144 5.90 33.53 -10.41
C SER A 144 5.42 32.10 -10.75
N PRO A 145 5.31 31.67 -12.03
CA PRO A 145 4.90 30.31 -12.35
C PRO A 145 5.82 29.23 -11.79
N LEU A 146 7.13 29.49 -11.73
CA LEU A 146 8.11 28.57 -11.15
C LEU A 146 7.89 28.44 -9.64
N ARG A 147 7.76 29.58 -8.95
CA ARG A 147 7.56 29.61 -7.50
C ARG A 147 6.22 28.95 -7.10
N LYS A 148 5.17 29.16 -7.89
CA LYS A 148 3.87 28.48 -7.73
C LYS A 148 3.96 26.98 -7.95
N GLU A 149 4.64 26.50 -9.00
CA GLU A 149 4.86 25.07 -9.24
C GLU A 149 5.50 24.40 -8.01
N GLY A 150 6.54 25.03 -7.45
CA GLY A 150 7.20 24.56 -6.22
C GLY A 150 6.26 24.49 -5.01
N ARG A 151 5.53 25.57 -4.71
CA ARG A 151 4.69 25.69 -3.51
C ARG A 151 3.34 24.98 -3.59
N GLU A 152 2.69 25.01 -4.73
CA GLU A 152 1.31 24.56 -4.89
C GLU A 152 1.24 23.12 -5.41
N THR A 153 2.34 22.56 -5.92
CA THR A 153 2.36 21.21 -6.50
C THR A 153 3.44 20.33 -5.90
N ILE A 154 4.71 20.74 -5.97
CA ILE A 154 5.81 19.84 -5.60
C ILE A 154 5.93 19.65 -4.09
N LEU A 155 5.81 20.73 -3.30
CA LEU A 155 5.90 20.67 -1.84
C LEU A 155 4.73 19.86 -1.21
N PRO A 156 3.45 20.10 -1.56
CA PRO A 156 2.33 19.31 -1.04
C PRO A 156 2.46 17.82 -1.40
N ASN A 157 2.87 17.49 -2.63
CA ASN A 157 3.06 16.10 -3.05
C ASN A 157 4.15 15.38 -2.25
N LEU A 158 5.23 16.10 -1.90
CA LEU A 158 6.31 15.57 -1.07
C LEU A 158 5.87 15.38 0.38
N ALA A 159 5.25 16.40 0.99
CA ALA A 159 4.74 16.36 2.36
C ALA A 159 3.72 15.22 2.55
N ASP A 160 2.77 15.09 1.61
CA ASP A 160 1.78 14.02 1.63
C ASP A 160 2.43 12.64 1.49
N ALA A 161 3.46 12.50 0.66
CA ALA A 161 4.14 11.23 0.48
C ALA A 161 5.03 10.84 1.67
N LEU A 162 5.66 11.81 2.33
CA LEU A 162 6.43 11.61 3.57
C LEU A 162 5.51 11.21 4.72
N LYS A 163 4.41 11.95 4.90
CA LYS A 163 3.37 11.62 5.90
C LYS A 163 2.85 10.19 5.70
N ARG A 164 2.57 9.78 4.46
CA ARG A 164 2.17 8.40 4.15
C ARG A 164 3.25 7.37 4.52
N ALA A 165 4.52 7.66 4.25
CA ALA A 165 5.64 6.77 4.57
C ALA A 165 5.85 6.62 6.09
N ASP A 166 5.77 7.72 6.85
CA ASP A 166 5.84 7.69 8.32
C ASP A 166 4.64 6.96 8.93
N THR A 167 3.45 7.14 8.34
CA THR A 167 2.24 6.41 8.75
C THR A 167 2.42 4.91 8.49
N GLN A 168 2.97 4.51 7.33
CA GLN A 168 3.27 3.09 7.01
C GLN A 168 4.34 2.49 7.94
N ALA A 169 5.36 3.25 8.32
CA ALA A 169 6.39 2.79 9.27
C ALA A 169 5.78 2.54 10.66
N THR A 170 4.91 3.44 11.14
CA THR A 170 4.18 3.27 12.41
C THR A 170 3.09 2.20 12.36
N THR A 171 2.47 1.94 11.19
CA THR A 171 1.53 0.82 11.03
C THR A 171 2.23 -0.54 11.01
N THR A 172 3.53 -0.60 10.72
CA THR A 172 4.28 -1.86 10.71
C THR A 172 4.57 -2.35 12.14
N ASP A 173 4.76 -1.43 13.09
CA ASP A 173 4.98 -1.76 14.52
C ASP A 173 3.69 -2.18 15.26
N THR A 174 2.52 -1.79 14.75
CA THR A 174 1.20 -2.14 15.32
C THR A 174 0.55 -3.37 14.68
N GLN A 175 1.22 -4.06 13.75
CA GLN A 175 0.72 -5.29 13.12
C GLN A 175 0.72 -6.54 14.02
N ARG A 176 0.91 -6.37 15.33
CA ARG A 176 0.66 -7.43 16.30
C ARG A 176 -0.76 -7.30 16.84
N ILE A 177 -1.69 -7.92 16.10
CA ILE A 177 -2.95 -8.48 16.62
C ILE A 177 -3.91 -7.43 17.20
N ASP A 178 -4.59 -6.68 16.34
CA ASP A 178 -5.93 -6.19 16.69
C ASP A 178 -6.97 -7.02 15.94
N LEU A 179 -7.47 -8.06 16.62
CA LEU A 179 -8.66 -8.82 16.21
C LEU A 179 -9.96 -8.00 16.41
N HIS A 180 -9.88 -6.78 16.95
CA HIS A 180 -11.03 -6.04 17.45
C HIS A 180 -11.75 -5.13 16.43
N ASP A 181 -11.25 -5.00 15.19
CA ASP A 181 -11.77 -4.02 14.21
C ASP A 181 -12.67 -4.62 13.10
N GLY A 182 -13.41 -5.70 13.38
CA GLY A 182 -14.29 -6.35 12.38
C GLY A 182 -13.57 -7.30 11.41
N ARG A 183 -12.23 -7.44 11.53
CA ARG A 183 -11.45 -8.48 10.83
C ARG A 183 -11.93 -9.87 11.22
N GLU A 184 -12.19 -10.12 12.50
CA GLU A 184 -12.67 -11.42 12.99
C GLU A 184 -14.03 -11.79 12.38
N ALA A 185 -14.97 -10.85 12.32
CA ALA A 185 -16.28 -11.05 11.70
C ALA A 185 -16.15 -11.43 10.22
N THR A 186 -15.25 -10.75 9.49
CA THR A 186 -14.95 -11.05 8.08
C THR A 186 -14.28 -12.42 7.94
N CYS A 187 -13.33 -12.78 8.79
CA CYS A 187 -12.71 -14.11 8.80
C CYS A 187 -13.73 -15.22 9.08
N ARG A 188 -14.70 -14.99 9.97
CA ARG A 188 -15.79 -15.95 10.25
C ARG A 188 -16.71 -16.08 9.04
N ALA A 189 -17.02 -14.99 8.34
CA ALA A 189 -17.83 -15.03 7.12
C ALA A 189 -17.11 -15.76 5.98
N LEU A 190 -15.81 -15.50 5.78
CA LEU A 190 -14.97 -16.22 4.82
C LEU A 190 -14.90 -17.72 5.11
N PHE A 191 -14.77 -18.10 6.38
CA PHE A 191 -14.76 -19.52 6.77
C PHE A 191 -16.11 -20.21 6.54
N ARG A 192 -17.24 -19.50 6.75
CA ARG A 192 -18.56 -20.01 6.39
C ARG A 192 -18.69 -20.22 4.89
N ALA A 193 -18.25 -19.25 4.07
CA ALA A 193 -18.22 -19.41 2.62
C ALA A 193 -17.37 -20.62 2.19
N TYR A 194 -16.20 -20.80 2.80
CA TYR A 194 -15.34 -21.96 2.56
C TYR A 194 -16.04 -23.28 2.89
N ALA A 195 -16.70 -23.38 4.04
CA ALA A 195 -17.45 -24.58 4.41
C ALA A 195 -18.61 -24.87 3.45
N THR A 196 -19.34 -23.84 3.00
CA THR A 196 -20.40 -23.98 2.00
C THR A 196 -19.87 -24.43 0.64
N LEU A 197 -18.73 -23.90 0.20
CA LEU A 197 -18.08 -24.33 -1.04
C LEU A 197 -17.59 -25.78 -0.97
N LEU A 198 -17.07 -26.22 0.18
CA LEU A 198 -16.70 -27.62 0.37
C LEU A 198 -17.90 -28.56 0.40
N LEU A 199 -19.04 -28.09 0.91
CA LEU A 199 -20.28 -28.86 0.87
C LEU A 199 -20.81 -28.99 -0.57
N GLU A 200 -20.82 -27.89 -1.33
CA GLU A 200 -21.26 -27.87 -2.72
C GLU A 200 -20.36 -28.70 -3.63
N TYR A 201 -19.04 -28.55 -3.48
CA TYR A 201 -18.04 -29.26 -4.27
C TYR A 201 -17.47 -30.47 -3.52
N ALA A 202 -18.29 -31.23 -2.79
CA ALA A 202 -17.83 -32.35 -1.97
C ALA A 202 -16.98 -33.38 -2.74
N ASP A 203 -17.34 -33.66 -4.00
CA ASP A 203 -16.60 -34.58 -4.87
C ASP A 203 -15.34 -33.95 -5.49
N GLN A 204 -15.24 -32.61 -5.50
CA GLN A 204 -14.15 -31.86 -6.10
C GLN A 204 -13.74 -30.65 -5.24
N PRO A 205 -13.32 -30.85 -3.97
CA PRO A 205 -13.12 -29.77 -3.00
C PRO A 205 -12.06 -28.75 -3.44
N GLN A 206 -11.14 -29.15 -4.33
CA GLN A 206 -10.18 -28.24 -4.96
C GLN A 206 -10.83 -27.08 -5.72
N ARG A 207 -12.09 -27.23 -6.18
CA ARG A 207 -12.83 -26.15 -6.87
C ARG A 207 -13.13 -24.98 -5.93
N ALA A 208 -13.23 -25.22 -4.62
CA ALA A 208 -13.41 -24.16 -3.64
C ALA A 208 -12.24 -23.16 -3.65
N ALA A 209 -11.02 -23.61 -3.99
CA ALA A 209 -9.84 -22.74 -4.01
C ALA A 209 -9.95 -21.60 -5.04
N ALA A 210 -10.70 -21.79 -6.13
CA ALA A 210 -10.90 -20.76 -7.15
C ALA A 210 -11.68 -19.54 -6.65
N PHE A 211 -12.38 -19.67 -5.51
CA PHE A 211 -13.15 -18.59 -4.89
C PHE A 211 -12.31 -17.71 -3.95
N PHE A 212 -11.05 -18.07 -3.66
CA PHE A 212 -10.21 -17.33 -2.72
C PHE A 212 -8.88 -16.94 -3.38
N ASP A 213 -8.58 -15.64 -3.46
CA ASP A 213 -7.27 -15.15 -3.91
C ASP A 213 -6.25 -15.18 -2.75
N LEU A 214 -5.65 -16.36 -2.54
CA LEU A 214 -4.61 -16.57 -1.52
C LEU A 214 -3.20 -16.23 -2.04
N SER A 215 -3.05 -15.64 -3.23
CA SER A 215 -1.74 -15.41 -3.86
C SER A 215 -0.81 -14.47 -3.06
N LYS A 216 -1.39 -13.65 -2.18
CA LYS A 216 -0.69 -12.70 -1.31
C LYS A 216 -0.53 -13.17 0.12
N ALA A 217 -1.16 -14.28 0.49
CA ALA A 217 -0.97 -14.87 1.81
C ALA A 217 0.42 -15.51 1.84
N ASP A 218 1.34 -14.90 2.59
CA ASP A 218 2.67 -15.48 2.79
C ASP A 218 2.50 -16.83 3.49
N THR A 219 2.61 -17.92 2.72
CA THR A 219 2.60 -19.27 3.25
C THR A 219 3.94 -19.49 3.93
N GLY A 220 4.08 -18.97 5.15
CA GLY A 220 5.21 -19.23 6.03
C GLY A 220 5.35 -20.73 6.25
N GLY A 221 6.15 -21.40 5.41
CA GLY A 221 6.54 -22.80 5.55
C GLY A 221 6.31 -23.64 4.30
N GLY A 222 7.32 -23.71 3.42
CA GLY A 222 7.30 -24.70 2.34
C GLY A 222 8.45 -24.66 1.34
N LYS A 223 9.72 -24.75 1.78
CA LYS A 223 10.74 -25.35 0.90
C LYS A 223 10.35 -26.82 0.65
N LYS A 224 9.55 -27.10 -0.37
CA LYS A 224 9.58 -28.37 -1.11
C LYS A 224 9.31 -28.07 -2.57
N LYS A 225 10.32 -28.33 -3.41
CA LYS A 225 10.14 -28.63 -4.82
C LYS A 225 9.08 -29.73 -4.94
N GLY A 226 7.84 -29.33 -5.24
CA GLY A 226 6.80 -30.23 -5.71
C GLY A 226 7.05 -30.50 -7.18
N GLN A 227 7.86 -31.52 -7.45
CA GLN A 227 7.95 -32.15 -8.75
C GLN A 227 6.52 -32.56 -9.16
N LEU A 228 6.06 -32.07 -10.31
CA LEU A 228 4.79 -32.49 -10.90
C LEU A 228 4.79 -34.03 -11.02
N PRO A 229 3.74 -34.74 -10.54
CA PRO A 229 3.59 -36.15 -10.83
C PRO A 229 3.28 -36.33 -12.32
N GLY A 230 4.26 -36.87 -13.04
CA GLY A 230 4.14 -37.78 -14.19
C GLY A 230 3.17 -37.43 -15.32
N ILE A 231 3.72 -36.98 -16.45
CA ILE A 231 3.22 -37.42 -17.76
C ILE A 231 4.12 -38.58 -18.18
N ALA A 232 3.64 -39.81 -18.04
CA ALA A 232 4.22 -40.94 -18.73
C ALA A 232 3.85 -40.82 -20.22
N PRO A 233 4.82 -40.80 -21.17
CA PRO A 233 4.48 -40.92 -22.57
C PRO A 233 4.04 -42.36 -22.83
N LYS A 234 2.80 -42.51 -23.31
CA LYS A 234 2.35 -43.76 -23.93
C LYS A 234 3.23 -44.01 -25.16
N SER A 235 3.89 -45.17 -25.19
CA SER A 235 4.32 -45.86 -26.40
C SER A 235 3.50 -47.13 -26.52
#